data_AF-A0A1F3VNX1-F1
#
_entry.id   AF-A0A1F3VNX1-F1
#
_cell.length_a   1.000
_cell.length_b   1.000
_cell.length_c   1.000
_cell.angle_alpha   90.00
_cell.angle_beta   90.00
_cell.angle_gamma   90.00
#
_symmetry.space_group_name_H-M   'P 1'
#
loop_
_entity.id
_entity.type
_entity.pdbx_description
1 polymer ?
#
loop_
_entity_poly.entity_id
_entity_poly.type
_entity_poly.pdbx_seq_one_letter_code
_entity_poly.pdbx_strand_id
1 'polypeptide(L)' 'MITTGISGIKNVKKKFEHITENEKVSLDTLAELTGFPKEFIQDELGLISDEITLKNLRMNMLKYLENVTSN' A
#
# COMPACT_ATOMS: atom_id res chain seq x y z
N MET A 1 -22.40 -31.31 14.48
CA MET A 1 -21.68 -30.79 13.29
C MET A 1 -21.23 -29.38 13.62
N ILE A 2 -19.95 -29.18 13.93
CA ILE A 2 -19.40 -27.86 14.28
C ILE A 2 -19.07 -27.14 12.97
N THR A 3 -19.89 -26.15 12.61
CA THR A 3 -19.58 -25.23 11.52
C THR A 3 -18.61 -24.20 12.08
N THR A 4 -17.31 -24.48 12.00
CA THR A 4 -16.27 -23.51 12.37
C THR A 4 -16.30 -22.38 11.36
N GLY A 5 -17.14 -21.39 11.64
CA GLY A 5 -17.29 -20.17 10.85
C GLY A 5 -15.96 -19.43 10.84
N ILE A 6 -15.54 -19.05 9.65
CA ILE A 6 -14.30 -18.34 9.35
C ILE A 6 -14.38 -16.94 9.98
N SER A 7 -14.05 -16.84 11.27
CA SER A 7 -14.16 -15.61 12.07
C SER A 7 -13.03 -14.60 11.77
N GLY A 8 -11.99 -15.02 11.04
CA GLY A 8 -10.79 -14.19 10.78
C GLY A 8 -10.95 -13.10 9.71
N ILE A 9 -11.89 -13.23 8.76
CA ILE A 9 -11.90 -12.34 7.57
C ILE A 9 -12.61 -10.99 7.87
N LYS A 10 -13.50 -10.95 8.87
CA LYS A 10 -14.25 -9.71 9.19
C LYS A 10 -13.37 -8.60 9.78
N ASN A 11 -12.28 -8.96 10.47
CA ASN A 11 -11.44 -7.96 11.14
C ASN A 11 -10.48 -7.24 10.19
N VAL A 12 -10.15 -7.84 9.05
CA VAL A 12 -9.29 -7.20 8.05
C VAL A 12 -10.12 -6.17 7.28
N LYS A 13 -11.30 -6.54 6.76
CA LYS A 13 -12.15 -5.62 5.97
C LYS A 13 -12.48 -4.31 6.69
N LYS A 14 -12.73 -4.35 8.00
CA LYS A 14 -13.16 -3.17 8.77
C LYS A 14 -12.04 -2.15 9.01
N LYS A 15 -10.76 -2.57 8.96
CA LYS A 15 -9.60 -1.67 9.12
C LYS A 15 -9.35 -0.83 7.85
N PHE A 16 -9.76 -1.33 6.68
CA PHE A 16 -9.53 -0.65 5.40
C PHE A 16 -10.76 0.13 4.88
N GLU A 17 -11.92 0.04 5.56
CA GLU A 17 -13.18 0.66 5.12
C GLU A 17 -13.21 2.20 5.31
N HIS A 18 -12.29 2.74 6.12
CA HIS A 18 -12.18 4.18 6.43
C HIS A 18 -10.84 4.79 6.03
N ILE A 19 -10.14 4.16 5.09
CA ILE A 19 -8.88 4.69 4.62
C ILE A 19 -9.16 5.91 3.74
N THR A 20 -8.98 7.08 4.34
CA THR A 20 -9.13 8.36 3.65
C THR A 20 -7.94 8.58 2.73
N GLU A 21 -8.14 9.25 1.59
CA GLU A 21 -7.07 9.54 0.62
C GLU A 21 -5.88 10.33 1.21
N ASN A 22 -6.12 11.02 2.32
CA ASN A 22 -5.14 11.82 3.06
C ASN A 22 -4.42 11.02 4.15
N GLU A 23 -4.81 9.77 4.39
CA GLU A 23 -4.11 8.89 5.31
C GLU A 23 -2.69 8.66 4.83
N LYS A 24 -1.73 8.90 5.73
CA LYS A 24 -0.32 8.70 5.49
C LYS A 24 0.07 7.28 5.85
N VAL A 25 0.88 6.68 5.00
CA VAL A 25 1.49 5.37 5.21
C VAL A 25 3.00 5.55 5.23
N SER A 26 3.67 4.93 6.19
CA SER A 26 5.13 4.92 6.26
C SER A 26 5.70 3.94 5.25
N LEU A 27 6.86 4.27 4.70
CA LEU A 27 7.53 3.40 3.75
C LEU A 27 8.02 2.09 4.39
N ASP A 28 8.32 2.11 5.69
CA ASP A 28 8.63 0.91 6.47
C ASP A 28 7.47 -0.09 6.45
N THR A 29 6.23 0.40 6.58
CA THR A 29 5.03 -0.46 6.46
C THR A 29 4.88 -1.02 5.05
N LEU A 30 5.18 -0.22 4.02
CA LEU A 30 5.13 -0.70 2.64
C LEU A 30 6.23 -1.73 2.35
N ALA A 31 7.42 -1.54 2.91
CA ALA A 31 8.53 -2.48 2.79
C ALA A 31 8.16 -3.85 3.40
N GLU A 32 7.57 -3.85 4.59
CA GLU A 32 7.07 -5.07 5.23
C GLU A 32 5.97 -5.76 4.41
N LEU A 33 5.03 -5.00 3.85
CA LEU A 33 3.89 -5.54 3.09
C LEU A 33 4.28 -6.07 1.71
N THR A 34 5.24 -5.42 1.06
CA THR A 34 5.64 -5.75 -0.32
C THR A 34 6.86 -6.67 -0.38
N GLY A 35 7.65 -6.71 0.69
CA GLY A 35 8.95 -7.39 0.71
C GLY A 35 10.05 -6.64 -0.03
N PHE A 36 9.78 -5.43 -0.54
CA PHE A 36 10.81 -4.59 -1.16
C PHE A 36 11.52 -3.74 -0.12
N PRO A 37 12.84 -3.49 -0.28
CA PRO A 37 13.56 -2.54 0.55
C PRO A 37 12.93 -1.15 0.50
N LYS A 38 12.96 -0.43 1.62
CA LYS A 38 12.45 0.95 1.71
C LYS A 38 13.12 1.86 0.69
N GLU A 39 14.44 1.74 0.50
CA GLU A 39 15.18 2.57 -0.47
C GLU A 39 14.68 2.33 -1.90
N PHE A 40 14.39 1.07 -2.25
CA PHE A 40 13.83 0.73 -3.56
C PHE A 40 12.46 1.37 -3.80
N ILE A 41 11.59 1.34 -2.79
CA ILE A 41 10.27 1.98 -2.87
C ILE A 41 10.40 3.50 -2.96
N GLN A 42 11.37 4.11 -2.28
CA GLN A 42 11.65 5.54 -2.36
C GLN A 42 12.09 5.97 -3.76
N ASP A 43 13.05 5.24 -4.33
CA ASP A 43 13.61 5.55 -5.64
C ASP A 43 12.55 5.39 -6.73
N GLU A 44 11.81 4.28 -6.73
CA GLU A 44 10.83 3.97 -7.78
C GLU A 44 9.62 4.91 -7.74
N LEU A 45 9.18 5.30 -6.53
CA LEU A 45 8.06 6.24 -6.37
C LEU A 45 8.53 7.72 -6.38
N GLY A 46 9.83 7.98 -6.47
CA GLY A 46 10.41 9.33 -6.47
C GLY A 46 10.10 10.12 -5.20
N LEU A 47 10.22 9.49 -4.02
CA LEU A 47 9.82 10.07 -2.74
C LEU A 47 11.01 10.66 -1.98
N ILE A 48 10.84 11.89 -1.50
CA ILE A 48 11.81 12.59 -0.65
C ILE A 48 11.55 12.34 0.85
N SER A 49 10.33 11.89 1.18
CA SER A 49 9.84 11.71 2.54
C SER A 49 9.61 10.23 2.85
N ASP A 50 9.80 9.85 4.11
CA ASP A 50 9.55 8.51 4.64
C ASP A 50 8.06 8.17 4.82
N GLU A 51 7.19 9.12 4.51
CA GLU A 51 5.75 8.98 4.55
C GLU A 51 5.12 9.46 3.25
N ILE A 52 4.10 8.74 2.79
CA ILE A 52 3.32 9.09 1.60
C ILE A 52 1.82 8.96 1.88
N THR A 53 1.03 9.89 1.36
CA THR A 53 -0.43 9.75 1.39
C THR A 53 -0.88 8.70 0.39
N LEU A 54 -1.96 7.99 0.69
CA LEU A 54 -2.46 6.96 -0.22
C LEU A 54 -2.88 7.49 -1.58
N LYS A 55 -3.34 8.74 -1.65
CA LYS A 55 -3.58 9.41 -2.93
C LYS A 55 -2.31 9.49 -3.77
N ASN A 56 -1.23 9.97 -3.18
CA ASN A 56 0.04 10.12 -3.89
C ASN A 56 0.65 8.77 -4.24
N LEU A 57 0.52 7.78 -3.34
CA LEU A 57 0.95 6.40 -3.60
C LEU A 57 0.24 5.83 -4.83
N ARG A 58 -1.09 5.93 -4.90
CA ARG A 58 -1.88 5.46 -6.04
C ARG A 58 -1.45 6.14 -7.34
N MET A 59 -1.26 7.47 -7.30
CA MET A 59 -0.83 8.22 -8.48
C MET A 59 0.57 7.80 -8.95
N ASN A 60 1.54 7.65 -8.04
CA ASN A 60 2.90 7.26 -8.41
C ASN A 60 2.96 5.82 -8.93
N MET A 61 2.21 4.90 -8.31
CA MET A 61 2.10 3.53 -8.83
C MET A 61 1.41 3.47 -10.19
N LEU A 62 0.38 4.29 -10.43
CA LEU A 62 -0.27 4.37 -11.74
C LEU A 62 0.71 4.84 -12.81
N LYS A 63 1.47 5.91 -12.53
CA LYS A 63 2.53 6.40 -13.43
C LYS A 63 3.60 5.34 -13.70
N TYR A 64 4.02 4.61 -12.66
CA TYR A 64 4.96 3.51 -12.81
C TYR A 64 4.42 2.43 -13.76
N LEU A 65 3.18 1.98 -13.55
CA LEU A 65 2.55 0.98 -14.42
C LEU A 65 2.38 1.47 -15.86
N GLU A 66 2.00 2.73 -16.07
CA GLU A 66 1.92 3.34 -17.40
C GLU A 66 3.30 3.35 -18.09
N ASN A 67 4.37 3.65 -17.36
CA ASN A 67 5.74 3.64 -17.88
C ASN A 67 6.22 2.21 -18.22
N VAL A 68 5.97 1.24 -17.34
CA VAL A 68 6.36 -0.16 -17.53
C VAL A 68 5.59 -0.82 -18.68
N THR A 69 4.32 -0.44 -18.90
CA THR A 69 3.50 -1.02 -19.97
C THR A 69 3.77 -0.37 -21.33
N SER A 70 4.47 0.78 -21.36
CA SER A 70 4.80 1.51 -22.60
C SER A 70 6.19 1.18 -23.17
N ASN A 71 6.92 0.24 -22.56
CA ASN A 71 8.16 -0.38 -23.07
C ASN A 71 7.88 -1.84 -23.50
#